data_AF-A0A6N2LMR1-F1
#
_entry.id   AF-A0A6N2LMR1-F1
#
_cell.length_a   1.000
_cell.length_b   1.000
_cell.length_c   1.000
_cell.angle_alpha   90.00
_cell.angle_beta   90.00
_cell.angle_gamma   90.00
#
_symmetry.space_group_name_H-M   'P 1'
#
loop_
_entity.id
_entity.type
_entity.pdbx_description
1 polymer ?
#
loop_
_entity_poly.entity_id
_entity_poly.type
_entity_poly.pdbx_seq_one_letter_code
_entity_poly.pdbx_strand_id
1 'polypeptide(L)' 'MFSVKVYKRGAVGRSIDITRYSGYDELKQDLARRFGIEGQLEDQQRIGWKLVYTDHENDVLLVGDDPWDL' A
#
# COMPACT_ATOMS: atom_id res chain seq x y z
N MET A 1 -3.57 7.31 -17.26
CA MET A 1 -2.83 7.52 -16.00
C MET A 1 -3.80 7.30 -14.86
N PHE A 2 -3.85 6.07 -14.32
CA PHE A 2 -4.73 5.74 -13.21
C PHE A 2 -4.01 6.09 -11.91
N SER A 3 -4.43 7.18 -11.26
CA SER A 3 -3.85 7.59 -9.98
C SER A 3 -4.63 6.90 -8.85
N VAL A 4 -3.93 6.16 -8.00
CA VAL A 4 -4.46 5.61 -6.74
C VAL A 4 -4.15 6.59 -5.61
N LYS A 5 -5.13 6.86 -4.75
CA LYS A 5 -4.95 7.69 -3.56
C LYS A 5 -4.57 6.82 -2.36
N VAL A 6 -3.56 7.25 -1.61
CA VAL A 6 -3.06 6.52 -0.44
C VAL A 6 -3.09 7.44 0.77
N TYR A 7 -3.58 6.90 1.89
CA TYR A 7 -3.84 7.65 3.11
C TYR A 7 -3.19 6.97 4.31
N LYS A 8 -2.69 7.79 5.24
CA LYS A 8 -2.25 7.38 6.57
C LYS A 8 -2.76 8.40 7.58
N ARG A 9 -3.36 7.93 8.68
CA ARG A 9 -3.85 8.82 9.74
C ARG A 9 -2.70 9.69 10.28
N GLY A 10 -2.95 10.99 10.40
CA GLY A 10 -1.95 11.96 10.85
C GLY A 10 -0.90 12.34 9.80
N ALA A 11 -1.09 11.96 8.53
CA ALA A 11 -0.20 12.34 7.42
C ALA A 11 -1.01 12.96 6.26
N VAL A 12 -0.32 13.72 5.41
CA VAL A 12 -0.89 14.24 4.17
C VAL A 12 -1.05 13.10 3.16
N GLY A 13 -2.24 12.95 2.58
CA GLY A 13 -2.52 11.95 1.55
C GLY A 13 -1.65 12.12 0.32
N ARG A 14 -1.36 11.01 -0.37
CA ARG A 14 -0.53 10.97 -1.57
C ARG A 14 -1.31 10.37 -2.74
N SER A 15 -0.88 10.67 -3.96
CA SER A 15 -1.35 10.02 -5.19
C SER A 15 -0.16 9.30 -5.82
N ILE A 16 -0.38 8.05 -6.22
CA ILE A 16 0.62 7.19 -6.85
C ILE A 16 0.04 6.61 -8.15
N ASP A 17 0.93 6.16 -9.02
CA ASP A 17 0.58 5.39 -10.21
C ASP A 17 0.99 3.95 -9.96
N ILE A 18 0.01 3.08 -9.69
CA ILE A 18 0.27 1.69 -9.28
C ILE A 18 0.93 0.88 -10.41
N THR A 19 0.76 1.30 -11.67
CA THR A 19 1.32 0.61 -12.84
C THR A 19 2.85 0.76 -12.95
N ARG A 20 3.46 1.61 -12.11
CA ARG A 20 4.91 1.82 -12.07
C ARG A 20 5.66 0.80 -11.22
N TYR A 21 4.94 0.01 -10.42
CA TYR A 21 5.55 -0.98 -9.56
C TYR A 21 5.46 -2.37 -10.21
N SER A 22 6.50 -3.17 -9.98
CA SER A 22 6.62 -4.55 -10.47
C SER A 22 6.05 -5.60 -9.51
N GLY A 23 5.63 -5.19 -8.32
CA GLY A 23 5.13 -6.09 -7.29
C GLY A 23 4.78 -5.38 -5.99
N TYR A 24 4.15 -6.13 -5.07
CA TYR A 24 3.76 -5.61 -3.76
C TYR A 24 4.93 -5.15 -2.91
N ASP A 25 6.09 -5.79 -3.01
CA ASP A 25 7.27 -5.42 -2.21
C ASP A 25 7.79 -4.03 -2.57
N GLU A 26 7.87 -3.73 -3.87
CA GLU A 26 8.28 -2.41 -4.37
C GLU A 26 7.27 -1.33 -3.96
N LEU A 27 5.97 -1.63 -4.09
CA LEU A 27 4.90 -0.75 -3.64
C LEU A 27 5.00 -0.46 -2.13
N LYS A 28 5.13 -1.50 -1.30
CA LYS A 28 5.21 -1.36 0.17
C LYS A 28 6.44 -0.54 0.58
N GLN A 29 7.59 -0.80 -0.02
CA GLN A 29 8.82 -0.07 0.28
C GLN A 29 8.72 1.42 -0.07
N ASP A 30 8.17 1.76 -1.25
CA ASP A 30 7.98 3.15 -1.65
C ASP A 30 6.96 3.88 -0.76
N LEU A 31 5.85 3.24 -0.41
CA LEU A 31 4.88 3.79 0.52
C LEU A 31 5.48 4.00 1.91
N ALA A 32 6.27 3.05 2.40
CA ALA A 32 6.93 3.18 3.70
C ALA A 32 7.83 4.42 3.75
N ARG A 33 8.62 4.67 2.69
CA ARG A 33 9.44 5.88 2.56
C ARG A 33 8.60 7.16 2.48
N ARG A 34 7.51 7.17 1.70
CA ARG A 34 6.64 8.35 1.55
C ARG A 34 5.96 8.80 2.85
N PHE A 35 5.79 7.86 3.79
CA PHE A 35 5.14 8.08 5.07
C PHE A 35 6.09 8.03 6.29
N GLY A 36 7.39 7.80 6.08
CA GLY A 36 8.38 7.72 7.16
C GLY A 36 8.15 6.54 8.12
N ILE A 37 7.78 5.38 7.58
CA ILE A 37 7.48 4.14 8.32
C ILE A 37 8.23 2.93 7.77
N GLU A 38 9.41 3.15 7.21
CA GLU A 38 10.32 2.09 6.74
C GLU A 38 10.51 1.00 7.81
N GLY A 39 10.53 -0.26 7.38
CA GLY A 39 10.59 -1.42 8.28
C GLY A 39 9.30 -1.74 9.05
N GLN A 40 8.23 -0.94 8.94
CA GLN A 40 6.97 -1.18 9.64
C GLN A 40 5.85 -1.74 8.74
N LEU A 41 6.06 -1.80 7.43
CA LEU A 41 5.10 -2.32 6.43
C LEU A 41 5.52 -3.67 5.82
N GLU A 42 6.77 -4.08 6.02
CA GLU A 42 7.46 -5.12 5.24
C GLU A 42 7.31 -6.54 5.84
N ASP A 43 6.87 -6.65 7.10
CA ASP A 43 6.90 -7.91 7.84
C ASP A 43 5.51 -8.34 8.33
N GLN A 44 4.93 -9.36 7.69
CA GLN A 44 3.60 -9.88 8.03
C GLN A 44 3.53 -10.52 9.43
N GLN A 45 4.67 -10.85 10.05
CA GLN A 45 4.74 -11.60 11.31
C GLN A 45 5.00 -10.71 12.55
N ARG A 46 5.22 -9.40 12.39
CA ARG A 46 5.46 -8.46 13.51
C ARG A 46 4.32 -7.48 13.72
N ILE A 47 4.27 -6.91 14.93
CA ILE A 47 3.44 -5.75 15.28
C ILE A 47 3.88 -4.58 14.38
N GLY A 48 3.04 -4.21 13.42
CA GLY A 48 3.36 -3.20 12.40
C GLY A 48 2.13 -2.65 11.68
N TRP A 49 2.36 -1.81 10.68
CA TRP A 49 1.30 -1.27 9.82
C TRP A 49 0.86 -2.32 8.80
N LYS A 50 -0.45 -2.42 8.58
CA LYS A 50 -1.03 -3.21 7.50
C LYS A 50 -1.45 -2.29 6.35
N LEU A 51 -1.11 -2.68 5.13
CA LEU A 51 -1.58 -2.00 3.93
C LEU A 51 -2.90 -2.63 3.48
N VAL A 52 -3.93 -1.80 3.34
CA VAL A 52 -5.28 -2.22 2.92
C VAL A 52 -5.76 -1.35 1.76
N TYR A 53 -6.69 -1.87 0.97
CA TYR A 53 -7.40 -1.12 -0.06
C TYR A 53 -8.90 -1.30 0.10
N THR A 54 -9.66 -0.37 -0.49
CA THR A 54 -11.11 -0.46 -0.59
C THR A 54 -11.46 -0.72 -2.05
N ASP A 55 -12.21 -1.77 -2.30
CA ASP A 55 -12.64 -2.13 -3.64
C ASP A 55 -13.92 -1.37 -4.07
N HIS A 56 -14.55 -1.83 -5.16
CA HIS A 56 -15.75 -1.23 -5.70
C HIS A 56 -17.02 -1.60 -4.91
N GLU A 57 -16.98 -2.64 -4.08
CA GLU A 57 -18.06 -3.06 -3.19
C GLU A 57 -17.99 -2.38 -1.82
N ASN A 58 -16.94 -1.57 -1.60
CA ASN A 58 -16.58 -0.92 -0.33
C ASN A 58 -16.01 -1.87 0.73
N ASP A 59 -15.55 -3.05 0.32
CA ASP A 59 -14.88 -3.98 1.22
C ASP A 59 -13.44 -3.57 1.45
N VAL A 60 -12.98 -3.73 2.70
CA VAL A 60 -11.60 -3.44 3.09
C VAL A 60 -10.79 -4.72 3.01
N LEU A 61 -9.88 -4.78 2.03
CA LEU A 61 -9.09 -5.95 1.71
C LEU A 61 -7.60 -5.71 2.01
N LEU A 62 -6.89 -6.77 2.37
CA LEU A 62 -5.45 -6.71 2.62
C LEU A 62 -4.70 -6.66 1.29
N VAL A 63 -3.72 -5.77 1.18
CA VAL A 63 -2.88 -5.71 -0.03
C VAL A 63 -1.85 -6.84 -0.01
N GLY A 64 -1.88 -7.67 -1.05
CA GLY A 64 -0.93 -8.75 -1.29
C GLY A 64 -1.45 -10.17 -1.05
N ASP A 65 -2.76 -10.34 -0.86
CA ASP A 65 -3.39 -11.68 -0.82
C ASP A 65 -3.58 -12.26 -2.24
N ASP A 66 -3.90 -11.40 -3.21
CA ASP A 66 -3.99 -11.75 -4.63
C ASP A 66 -2.63 -11.63 -5.35
N PRO A 67 -2.43 -12.29 -6.51
CA PRO A 67 -1.27 -12.04 -7.37
C PRO A 67 -1.21 -10.58 -7.85
N TRP A 68 0.00 -10.04 -8.00
CA TRP A 68 0.18 -8.63 -8.41
C TRP A 68 -0.43 -8.27 -9.75
N ASP A 69 -0.36 -9.18 -10.73
CA ASP A 69 -0.84 -8.97 -12.10
C ASP A 69 -2.35 -9.31 -12.27
N LEU A 70 -3.09 -9.50 -11.18
CA LEU A 70 -4.51 -9.84 -11.19
C LEU A 70 -5.43 -8.62 -11.36
#